data_AF-A0A5E4NHW8-F1
#
_entry.id   AF-A0A5E4NHW8-F1
#
_cell.length_a   1.000
_cell.length_b   1.000
_cell.length_c   1.000
_cell.angle_alpha   90.00
_cell.angle_beta   90.00
_cell.angle_gamma   90.00
#
_symmetry.space_group_name_H-M   'P 1'
#
loop_
_entity.id
_entity.type
_entity.pdbx_description
1 polymer ?
#
loop_
_entity_poly.entity_id
_entity_poly.type
_entity_poly.pdbx_seq_one_letter_code
_entity_poly.pdbx_strand_id
1 'polypeptide(L)'
;MKHMKTLDKKYPNAFFWKTSISNHLWWSAQTCHGDGNLLMKKLTSILKHISNIHEWDKDDELVKCEHAPLSNDEQLWINQNSDPYVALKKVITAKDFIKDLAHAKHFIHTRRHTSGIL
;
A
#
# COMPACT_ATOMS: atom_id res chain seq x y z
N MET A 1 -10.71 -0.02 6.19
CA MET A 1 -10.86 1.23 5.40
C MET A 1 -11.48 2.42 6.15
N LYS A 2 -12.13 2.26 7.32
CA LYS A 2 -12.70 3.39 8.10
C LYS A 2 -11.66 4.50 8.41
N HIS A 3 -10.40 4.12 8.64
CA HIS A 3 -9.29 5.05 8.92
C HIS A 3 -8.87 5.96 7.75
N MET A 4 -9.24 5.63 6.50
CA MET A 4 -8.98 6.51 5.35
C MET A 4 -10.06 7.57 5.13
N LYS A 5 -11.25 7.40 5.74
CA LYS A 5 -12.35 8.38 5.63
C LYS A 5 -12.00 9.73 6.25
N THR A 6 -11.05 9.78 7.18
CA THR A 6 -10.54 11.03 7.76
C THR A 6 -9.68 11.84 6.78
N LEU A 7 -9.10 11.18 5.76
CA LEU A 7 -8.33 11.84 4.70
C LEU A 7 -9.22 12.46 3.63
N ASP A 8 -10.42 11.91 3.39
CA ASP A 8 -11.39 12.35 2.37
C ASP A 8 -11.70 13.86 2.43
N LYS A 9 -11.96 14.41 3.63
CA LYS A 9 -12.30 15.83 3.81
C LYS A 9 -11.10 16.77 3.80
N LYS A 10 -9.92 16.31 4.21
CA LYS A 10 -8.76 17.18 4.48
C LYS A 10 -7.68 17.10 3.41
N TYR A 11 -7.56 15.96 2.74
CA TYR A 11 -6.51 15.64 1.78
C TYR A 11 -7.07 14.80 0.62
N PRO A 12 -7.87 15.40 -0.28
CA PRO A 12 -8.52 14.68 -1.38
C PRO A 12 -7.51 13.94 -2.27
N ASN A 13 -6.35 14.55 -2.51
CA ASN A 13 -5.24 13.94 -3.27
C ASN A 13 -4.75 12.63 -2.62
N ALA A 14 -4.64 12.57 -1.30
CA ALA A 14 -4.29 11.34 -0.59
C ALA A 14 -5.42 10.30 -0.62
N PHE A 15 -6.68 10.75 -0.61
CA PHE A 15 -7.84 9.88 -0.67
C PHE A 15 -8.02 9.21 -2.05
N PHE A 16 -7.59 9.85 -3.15
CA PHE A 16 -7.59 9.22 -4.49
C PHE A 16 -6.81 7.90 -4.53
N TRP A 17 -5.78 7.76 -3.70
CA TRP A 17 -4.96 6.56 -3.61
C TRP A 17 -5.60 5.42 -2.82
N LYS A 18 -6.79 5.58 -2.24
CA LYS A 18 -7.44 4.56 -1.38
C LYS A 18 -7.55 3.19 -2.04
N THR A 19 -7.84 3.15 -3.34
CA THR A 19 -8.00 1.91 -4.11
C THR A 19 -6.64 1.25 -4.30
N SER A 20 -5.63 2.00 -4.75
CA SER A 20 -4.26 1.52 -4.87
C SER A 20 -3.72 0.98 -3.53
N ILE A 21 -3.99 1.68 -2.42
CA ILE A 21 -3.58 1.24 -1.08
C ILE A 21 -4.29 -0.05 -0.66
N SER A 22 -5.57 -0.21 -0.98
CA SER A 22 -6.30 -1.44 -0.67
C SER A 22 -5.81 -2.62 -1.51
N ASN A 23 -5.55 -2.40 -2.80
CA ASN A 23 -5.02 -3.43 -3.69
C ASN A 23 -3.62 -3.86 -3.26
N HIS A 24 -2.74 -2.89 -2.97
CA HIS A 24 -1.38 -3.16 -2.51
C HIS A 24 -1.37 -3.86 -1.15
N LEU A 25 -2.29 -3.49 -0.26
CA LEU A 25 -2.47 -4.20 0.99
C LEU A 25 -2.89 -5.66 0.77
N TRP A 26 -3.87 -5.91 -0.10
CA TRP A 26 -4.34 -7.25 -0.38
C TRP A 26 -3.25 -8.12 -1.02
N TRP A 27 -2.46 -7.55 -1.94
CA TRP A 27 -1.28 -8.21 -2.49
C TRP A 27 -0.21 -8.47 -1.43
N SER A 28 0.07 -7.49 -0.56
CA SER A 28 1.04 -7.65 0.54
C SER A 28 0.62 -8.76 1.49
N ALA A 29 -0.67 -8.87 1.83
CA ALA A 29 -1.19 -9.91 2.72
C ALA A 29 -1.10 -11.32 2.12
N GLN A 30 -1.28 -11.46 0.80
CA GLN A 30 -1.13 -12.75 0.13
C GLN A 30 0.32 -13.18 -0.05
N THR A 31 1.22 -12.21 -0.28
CA THR A 31 2.64 -12.47 -0.55
C THR A 31 3.52 -12.39 0.69
N CYS A 32 2.94 -12.11 1.87
CA CYS A 32 3.69 -12.11 3.12
C CYS A 32 3.84 -13.50 3.75
N HIS A 33 3.17 -14.54 3.23
CA HIS A 33 3.26 -15.92 3.74
C HIS A 33 3.05 -16.04 5.26
N GLY A 34 2.20 -15.18 5.84
CA GLY A 34 1.95 -15.13 7.29
C GLY A 34 2.98 -14.35 8.11
N ASP A 35 4.04 -13.82 7.49
CA ASP A 35 5.03 -12.95 8.14
C ASP A 35 4.52 -11.50 8.21
N GLY A 36 4.22 -11.06 9.43
CA GLY A 36 3.76 -9.70 9.71
C GLY A 36 4.81 -8.62 9.40
N ASN A 37 6.10 -8.92 9.54
CA ASN A 37 7.18 -7.99 9.21
C ASN A 37 7.26 -7.80 7.69
N LEU A 38 7.16 -8.90 6.92
CA LEU A 38 7.13 -8.85 5.46
C LEU A 38 5.88 -8.11 4.95
N LEU A 39 4.71 -8.35 5.57
CA LEU A 39 3.49 -7.60 5.29
C LEU A 39 3.71 -6.10 5.47
N MET A 40 4.33 -5.68 6.57
CA MET A 40 4.62 -4.27 6.83
C MET A 40 5.68 -3.70 5.88
N LYS A 41 6.73 -4.47 5.54
CA LYS A 41 7.76 -4.05 4.57
C LYS A 41 7.13 -3.81 3.19
N LYS A 42 6.29 -4.75 2.72
CA LYS A 42 5.55 -4.62 1.45
C LYS A 42 4.52 -3.49 1.53
N LEU A 43 3.72 -3.40 2.59
CA LEU A 43 2.71 -2.35 2.67
C LEU A 43 3.30 -0.95 2.71
N THR A 44 4.39 -0.74 3.45
CA THR A 44 5.06 0.57 3.52
C THR A 44 5.73 0.98 2.22
N SER A 45 6.00 0.06 1.30
CA SER A 45 6.53 0.41 -0.03
C SER A 45 5.56 1.26 -0.84
N ILE A 46 4.24 1.17 -0.58
CA ILE A 46 3.27 2.01 -1.29
C ILE A 46 3.48 3.50 -1.02
N LEU A 47 4.03 3.87 0.15
CA LEU A 47 4.34 5.28 0.42
C LEU A 47 5.37 5.80 -0.58
N LYS A 48 6.40 5.01 -0.89
CA LYS A 48 7.38 5.37 -1.92
C LYS A 48 6.74 5.40 -3.31
N HIS A 49 5.91 4.41 -3.62
CA HIS A 49 5.17 4.31 -4.87
C HIS A 49 4.26 5.54 -5.13
N ILE A 50 3.52 6.01 -4.12
CA ILE A 50 2.65 7.20 -4.21
C ILE A 50 3.44 8.50 -4.48
N SER A 51 4.75 8.50 -4.20
CA SER A 51 5.67 9.59 -4.53
C SER A 51 6.47 9.34 -5.80
N ASN A 52 6.03 8.42 -6.66
CA ASN A 52 6.72 8.00 -7.89
C ASN A 52 8.15 7.48 -7.67
N ILE A 53 8.44 6.94 -6.49
CA ILE A 53 9.73 6.34 -6.16
C ILE A 53 9.53 4.83 -6.15
N HIS A 54 9.98 4.18 -7.23
CA HIS A 54 9.81 2.74 -7.45
C HIS A 54 11.04 1.91 -7.10
N GLU A 55 12.18 2.58 -6.85
CA GLU A 55 13.45 1.98 -6.46
C GLU A 55 14.07 2.83 -5.34
N TRP A 56 14.52 2.19 -4.26
CA TRP A 56 15.21 2.87 -3.16
C TRP A 56 16.09 1.90 -2.36
N ASP A 57 17.16 2.42 -1.77
CA ASP A 57 17.99 1.68 -0.83
C ASP A 57 17.33 1.61 0.56
N LYS A 58 17.33 0.41 1.14
CA LYS A 58 16.89 0.18 2.51
C LYS A 58 17.76 -0.89 3.16
N ASP A 59 18.51 -0.51 4.20
CA ASP A 59 19.36 -1.42 4.97
C ASP A 59 20.36 -2.19 4.08
N ASP A 60 21.03 -1.48 3.17
CA ASP A 60 21.94 -2.03 2.15
C ASP A 60 21.30 -3.00 1.13
N GLU A 61 19.97 -3.13 1.14
CA GLU A 61 19.20 -3.84 0.12
C GLU A 61 18.53 -2.86 -0.85
N LEU A 62 18.74 -3.05 -2.15
CA LEU A 62 17.96 -2.37 -3.18
C LEU A 62 16.53 -2.94 -3.19
N VAL A 63 15.56 -2.13 -2.79
CA VAL A 63 14.15 -2.51 -2.83
C VAL A 63 13.51 -1.86 -4.05
N LYS A 64 12.80 -2.68 -4.84
CA LYS A 64 12.07 -2.22 -6.02
C LYS A 64 10.63 -2.71 -6.01
N CYS A 65 9.76 -1.96 -6.70
CA CYS A 65 8.38 -2.37 -6.95
C CYS A 65 8.32 -3.66 -7.79
N GLU A 66 7.41 -4.57 -7.43
CA GLU A 66 7.24 -5.89 -8.08
C GLU A 66 6.21 -5.87 -9.22
N HIS A 67 5.94 -4.70 -9.81
CA HIS A 67 5.03 -4.55 -10.95
C HIS A 67 5.75 -3.88 -12.14
N ALA A 68 5.20 -4.07 -13.34
CA ALA A 68 5.67 -3.37 -14.53
C ALA A 68 5.47 -1.84 -14.39
N PRO A 69 6.24 -1.00 -15.11
CA PRO A 69 6.06 0.44 -15.10
C PRO A 69 4.59 0.79 -15.33
N LEU A 70 4.03 1.63 -14.44
CA LEU A 70 2.67 2.11 -14.65
C LEU A 70 2.71 3.06 -15.85
N SER A 71 1.92 2.75 -16.88
CA SER A 71 1.85 3.50 -18.14
C SER A 71 1.24 4.91 -18.00
N ASN A 72 0.93 5.35 -16.78
CA ASN A 72 0.09 6.50 -16.53
C ASN A 72 0.90 7.61 -15.84
N ASP A 73 1.46 8.49 -16.65
CA ASP A 73 1.98 9.81 -16.25
C ASP A 73 0.91 10.71 -15.62
N GLU A 74 -0.37 10.30 -15.63
CA GLU A 74 -1.51 11.05 -15.11
C GLU A 74 -1.80 10.82 -13.62
N GLN A 75 -1.02 9.98 -12.93
CA GLN A 75 -1.24 9.78 -11.50
C GLN A 75 -0.80 11.02 -10.70
N LEU A 76 -1.71 11.54 -9.87
CA LEU A 76 -1.46 12.68 -8.96
C LEU A 76 -0.50 12.24 -7.84
N TRP A 77 0.77 12.15 -8.17
CA TRP A 77 1.84 11.80 -7.23
C TRP A 77 1.88 12.80 -6.07
N ILE A 78 2.11 12.28 -4.87
CA ILE A 78 2.15 13.10 -3.66
C ILE A 78 3.61 13.31 -3.27
N ASN A 79 4.01 14.58 -3.11
CA ASN A 79 5.34 14.93 -2.65
C ASN A 79 5.57 14.43 -1.21
N GLN A 80 6.71 13.79 -0.93
CA GLN A 80 7.05 13.24 0.40
C GLN A 80 7.09 14.30 1.51
N ASN A 81 7.37 15.56 1.16
CA ASN A 81 7.44 16.68 2.10
C ASN A 81 6.10 17.37 2.31
N SER A 82 5.02 16.88 1.68
CA SER A 82 3.69 17.49 1.79
C SER A 82 2.90 16.91 2.97
N ASP A 83 2.07 17.76 3.58
CA ASP A 83 1.11 17.37 4.63
C ASP A 83 0.26 16.13 4.28
N PRO A 84 -0.30 15.96 3.06
CA PRO A 84 -1.06 14.77 2.71
C PRO A 84 -0.22 13.48 2.79
N TYR A 85 1.07 13.53 2.42
CA TYR A 85 1.97 12.39 2.56
C TYR A 85 2.21 12.02 4.02
N VAL A 86 2.47 13.03 4.86
CA VAL A 86 2.68 12.82 6.30
C VAL A 86 1.43 12.26 6.97
N ALA A 87 0.24 12.76 6.61
CA ALA A 87 -1.03 12.25 7.10
C ALA A 87 -1.26 10.80 6.66
N LEU A 88 -0.99 10.49 5.38
CA LEU A 88 -1.13 9.14 4.86
C LEU A 88 -0.18 8.16 5.53
N LYS A 89 1.10 8.54 5.69
CA LYS A 89 2.10 7.76 6.42
C LYS A 89 1.63 7.44 7.82
N LYS A 90 1.12 8.44 8.56
CA LYS A 90 0.59 8.23 9.92
C LYS A 90 -0.55 7.21 9.96
N VAL A 91 -1.44 7.20 8.96
CA VAL A 91 -2.54 6.24 8.87
C VAL A 91 -2.02 4.83 8.57
N ILE A 92 -1.11 4.69 7.61
CA ILE A 92 -0.55 3.38 7.19
C ILE A 92 0.36 2.79 8.29
N THR A 93 1.05 3.62 9.06
CA THR A 93 1.90 3.16 10.18
C THR A 93 1.18 3.21 11.53
N ALA A 94 -0.12 3.50 11.58
CA ALA A 94 -0.86 3.55 12.83
C ALA A 94 -0.94 2.16 13.46
N LYS A 95 -0.68 2.06 14.76
CA LYS A 95 -0.74 0.78 15.51
C LYS A 95 -2.10 0.10 15.40
N ASP A 96 -3.19 0.86 15.36
CA ASP A 96 -4.54 0.30 15.22
C ASP A 96 -4.80 -0.23 13.81
N PHE A 97 -4.24 0.42 12.78
CA PHE A 97 -4.24 -0.13 11.44
C PHE A 97 -3.44 -1.44 11.39
N ILE A 98 -2.28 -1.51 12.04
CA ILE A 98 -1.48 -2.74 12.15
C ILE A 98 -2.25 -3.86 12.89
N LYS A 99 -3.00 -3.53 13.94
CA LYS A 99 -3.88 -4.50 14.63
C LYS A 99 -4.99 -5.02 13.71
N ASP A 100 -5.61 -4.16 12.92
CA ASP A 100 -6.59 -4.57 11.91
C ASP A 100 -5.95 -5.45 10.83
N LEU A 101 -4.70 -5.16 10.45
CA LEU A 101 -3.91 -5.97 9.51
C LEU A 101 -3.55 -7.35 10.05
N ALA A 102 -3.38 -7.49 11.36
CA ALA A 102 -3.14 -8.80 11.97
C ALA A 102 -4.32 -9.76 11.78
N HIS A 103 -5.55 -9.25 11.62
CA HIS A 103 -6.70 -10.04 11.19
C HIS A 103 -6.70 -10.31 9.67
N ALA A 104 -6.09 -9.41 8.89
CA ALA A 104 -5.96 -9.56 7.44
C ALA A 104 -4.90 -10.58 7.00
N LYS A 105 -3.95 -10.93 7.87
CA LYS A 105 -2.91 -11.94 7.57
C LYS A 105 -3.49 -13.35 7.31
N HIS A 106 -4.73 -13.59 7.70
CA HIS A 106 -5.46 -14.84 7.46
C HIS A 106 -6.45 -14.74 6.28
N PHE A 107 -6.33 -13.73 5.41
CA PHE A 107 -7.07 -13.73 4.14
C PHE A 107 -6.50 -14.81 3.20
N ILE A 108 -6.76 -16.07 3.55
CA ILE A 108 -6.71 -17.20 2.65
C ILE A 108 -7.95 -17.06 1.79
N HIS A 109 -7.74 -16.84 0.50
CA HIS A 109 -8.81 -16.69 -0.47
C HIS A 109 -9.76 -17.89 -0.38
N THR A 110 -11.06 -17.65 -0.16
CA THR A 110 -12.09 -18.51 -0.76
C THR A 110 -12.04 -18.27 -2.27
N ARG A 111 -11.00 -18.79 -2.94
CA ARG A 111 -10.88 -18.74 -4.40
C ARG A 111 -11.87 -19.78 -4.93
N ARG A 112 -13.04 -19.32 -5.39
CA ARG A 112 -13.77 -20.10 -6.38
C ARG A 112 -12.87 -20.13 -7.62
N HIS A 113 -12.34 -21.31 -7.93
CA HIS A 113 -11.73 -21.60 -9.21
C HIS A 113 -12.69 -21.18 -10.33
N THR A 114 -12.29 -20.22 -11.14
CA THR A 114 -12.62 -20.23 -12.56
C THR A 114 -11.39 -19.81 -13.34
N SER A 115 -10.86 -20.78 -14.06
CA SER A 115 -9.82 -20.69 -15.07
C SER A 115 -10.17 -19.70 -16.18
N GLY A 116 -9.15 -19.18 -16.89
CA GLY A 116 -9.27 -18.37 -18.11
C GLY A 116 -8.31 -17.18 -18.06
N ILE A 117 -7.02 -17.38 -18.34
CA ILE A 117 -6.35 -17.23 -19.66
C ILE A 117 -6.15 -15.75 -20.03
N LEU A 118 -4.88 -15.48 -20.39
CA LEU A 118 -4.29 -14.32 -21.06
C LEU A 118 -5.23 -13.48 -21.92
#